data_AF-A0A7S0B6R6-F1
#
_entry.id   AF-A0A7S0B6R6-F1
#
_cell.length_a   1.000
_cell.length_b   1.000
_cell.length_c   1.000
_cell.angle_alpha   90.00
_cell.angle_beta   90.00
_cell.angle_gamma   90.00
#
_symmetry.space_group_name_H-M   'P 1'
#
loop_
_entity.id
_entity.type
_entity.pdbx_description
1 polymer ?
#
loop_
_entity_poly.entity_id
_entity_poly.type
_entity_poly.pdbx_seq_one_letter_code
_entity_poly.pdbx_strand_id
1 'polypeptide(L)'
;MCVYLEELHAGMPELSQPEKDQRAHALIRKYYELTYERDCNISTPEGAAQAIEELGFGKAADAAEWLRRGGGIQEVNDRLREARRSNIHSVPHYIVKGSSEPRVGGVESFGGAQDSRTFYSIFKHLTQ
;
A
#
# COMPACT_ATOMS: atom_id res chain seq x y z
N MET A 1 -6.53 -6.79 0.41
CA MET A 1 -7.11 -5.82 1.35
C MET A 1 -6.98 -4.36 0.92
N CYS A 2 -5.82 -3.86 0.49
CA CYS A 2 -5.79 -2.52 -0.14
C CYS A 2 -6.68 -2.44 -1.40
N VAL A 3 -6.76 -3.52 -2.20
CA VAL A 3 -7.69 -3.61 -3.33
C VAL A 3 -9.16 -3.52 -2.88
N TYR A 4 -9.54 -4.21 -1.81
CA TYR A 4 -10.87 -4.08 -1.23
C TYR A 4 -11.16 -2.63 -0.78
N LEU A 5 -10.16 -1.95 -0.21
CA LEU A 5 -10.30 -0.54 0.16
C LEU A 5 -10.49 0.36 -1.07
N GLU A 6 -9.80 0.08 -2.19
CA GLU A 6 -9.99 0.76 -3.47
C GLU A 6 -11.43 0.56 -4.00
N GLU A 7 -12.00 -0.65 -3.88
CA GLU A 7 -13.40 -0.93 -4.24
C GLU A 7 -14.39 -0.15 -3.35
N LEU A 8 -14.13 -0.05 -2.04
CA LEU A 8 -14.93 0.79 -1.15
C LEU A 8 -14.86 2.27 -1.55
N HIS A 9 -13.67 2.76 -1.90
CA HIS A 9 -13.46 4.14 -2.34
C HIS A 9 -14.17 4.45 -3.65
N ALA A 10 -14.36 3.47 -4.54
CA ALA A 10 -15.11 3.66 -5.78
C ALA A 10 -16.58 4.03 -5.51
N GLY A 11 -17.14 3.62 -4.37
CA GLY A 11 -18.46 4.02 -3.90
C GLY A 11 -18.51 5.36 -3.14
N MET A 12 -17.38 6.05 -2.97
CA MET A 12 -17.23 7.30 -2.21
C MET A 12 -16.63 8.39 -3.11
N PRO A 13 -17.39 8.92 -4.09
CA PRO A 13 -16.88 9.90 -5.05
C PRO A 13 -16.39 11.21 -4.42
N GLU A 14 -16.87 11.54 -3.22
CA GLU A 14 -16.47 12.70 -2.43
C GLU A 14 -15.06 12.58 -1.84
N LEU A 15 -14.51 11.37 -1.74
CA LEU A 15 -13.23 11.14 -1.11
C LEU A 15 -12.10 11.62 -2.02
N SER A 16 -11.33 12.58 -1.54
CA SER A 16 -10.16 13.11 -2.26
C SER A 16 -9.01 12.11 -2.28
N GLN A 17 -8.08 12.26 -3.23
CA GLN A 17 -6.91 11.37 -3.31
C GLN A 17 -6.06 11.36 -2.02
N PRO A 18 -5.77 12.51 -1.38
CA PRO A 18 -5.06 12.51 -0.10
C PRO A 18 -5.77 11.72 1.01
N GLU A 19 -7.10 11.74 1.05
CA GLU A 19 -7.88 10.95 2.01
C GLU A 19 -7.82 9.46 1.69
N LYS A 20 -7.84 9.08 0.40
CA LYS A 20 -7.65 7.68 -0.03
C LYS A 20 -6.28 7.17 0.41
N ASP A 21 -5.24 7.97 0.20
CA ASP A 21 -3.86 7.64 0.58
C ASP A 21 -3.71 7.51 2.10
N GLN A 22 -4.31 8.43 2.88
CA GLN A 22 -4.33 8.34 4.34
C GLN A 22 -5.02 7.08 4.84
N ARG A 23 -6.16 6.70 4.25
CA ARG A 23 -6.86 5.45 4.61
C ARG A 23 -6.03 4.21 4.27
N ALA A 24 -5.36 4.19 3.11
CA ALA A 24 -4.47 3.11 2.74
C ALA A 24 -3.28 2.98 3.71
N HIS A 25 -2.66 4.10 4.09
CA HIS A 25 -1.59 4.11 5.10
C HIS A 25 -2.07 3.64 6.47
N ALA A 26 -3.27 4.07 6.90
CA ALA A 26 -3.87 3.61 8.15
C ALA A 26 -4.10 2.09 8.14
N LEU A 27 -4.58 1.53 7.02
CA LEU A 27 -4.78 0.10 6.85
C LEU A 27 -3.47 -0.69 6.95
N ILE A 28 -2.41 -0.25 6.25
CA ILE A 28 -1.10 -0.90 6.34
C ILE A 28 -0.55 -0.84 7.76
N ARG A 29 -0.62 0.33 8.43
CA ARG A 29 -0.18 0.48 9.82
C ARG A 29 -0.93 -0.46 10.75
N LYS A 30 -2.25 -0.58 10.60
CA LYS A 30 -3.07 -1.50 11.38
C LYS A 30 -2.67 -2.97 11.17
N TYR A 31 -2.26 -3.37 9.96
CA TYR A 31 -1.73 -4.73 9.76
C TYR A 31 -0.41 -4.97 10.47
N TYR A 32 0.49 -3.98 10.52
CA TYR A 32 1.72 -4.08 11.31
C TYR A 32 1.38 -4.22 12.80
N GLU A 33 0.50 -3.37 13.34
CA GLU A 33 0.02 -3.46 14.73
C GLU A 33 -0.57 -4.84 15.04
N LEU A 34 -1.52 -5.31 14.22
CA LEU A 34 -2.17 -6.61 14.41
C LEU A 34 -1.15 -7.76 14.42
N THR A 35 -0.18 -7.73 13.51
CA THR A 35 0.78 -8.83 13.35
C THR A 35 1.87 -8.81 14.42
N TYR A 36 2.48 -7.65 14.67
CA TYR A 36 3.72 -7.54 15.44
C TYR A 36 3.52 -7.07 16.88
N GLU A 37 2.40 -6.41 17.18
CA GLU A 37 2.12 -5.91 18.53
C GLU A 37 1.04 -6.75 19.24
N ARG A 38 0.17 -7.40 18.47
CA ARG A 38 -1.00 -8.13 18.98
C ARG A 38 -1.03 -9.61 18.64
N ASP A 39 0.01 -10.13 17.98
CA ASP A 39 0.14 -11.54 17.58
C ASP A 39 -1.10 -12.12 16.87
N CYS A 40 -1.84 -11.29 16.14
CA CYS A 40 -3.04 -11.70 15.40
C CYS A 40 -2.65 -12.35 14.07
N ASN A 41 -3.31 -13.45 13.71
CA ASN A 41 -3.07 -14.12 12.44
C ASN A 41 -3.77 -13.42 11.27
N ILE A 42 -3.07 -12.52 10.58
CA ILE A 42 -3.59 -11.81 9.39
C ILE A 42 -3.51 -12.64 8.10
N SER A 43 -3.05 -13.89 8.15
CA SER A 43 -3.03 -14.79 6.98
C SER A 43 -4.38 -15.44 6.69
N THR A 44 -5.38 -15.26 7.57
CA THR A 44 -6.75 -15.72 7.36
C THR A 44 -7.64 -14.57 6.90
N PRO A 45 -8.73 -14.86 6.15
CA PRO A 45 -9.70 -13.84 5.77
C PRO A 45 -10.23 -13.04 6.96
N GLU A 46 -10.51 -13.70 8.08
CA GLU A 46 -11.09 -13.10 9.28
C GLU A 46 -10.08 -12.18 9.99
N GLY A 47 -8.84 -12.65 10.18
CA GLY A 47 -7.81 -11.85 10.82
C GLY A 47 -7.40 -10.65 9.98
N ALA A 48 -7.37 -10.79 8.65
CA ALA A 48 -7.13 -9.66 7.76
C ALA A 48 -8.31 -8.66 7.75
N ALA A 49 -9.55 -9.15 7.83
CA ALA A 49 -10.74 -8.32 7.77
C ALA A 49 -10.99 -7.49 9.04
N GLN A 50 -10.47 -7.91 10.19
CA GLN A 50 -10.57 -7.18 11.45
C GLN A 50 -10.09 -5.73 11.32
N ALA A 51 -9.03 -5.48 10.54
CA ALA A 51 -8.50 -4.14 10.32
C ALA A 51 -9.51 -3.17 9.69
N ILE A 52 -10.40 -3.67 8.81
CA ILE A 52 -11.43 -2.85 8.15
C ILE A 52 -12.43 -2.33 9.18
N GLU A 53 -12.86 -3.19 10.09
CA GLU A 53 -13.84 -2.84 11.11
C GLU A 53 -13.23 -1.94 12.19
N GLU A 54 -12.03 -2.26 12.69
CA GLU A 54 -11.35 -1.43 13.69
C GLU A 54 -11.03 -0.02 13.20
N LEU A 55 -10.82 0.16 11.89
CA LEU A 55 -10.60 1.47 11.28
C LEU A 55 -11.90 2.18 10.88
N GLY A 56 -13.07 1.55 11.08
CA GLY A 56 -14.36 2.10 10.70
C GLY A 56 -14.57 2.22 9.18
N PHE A 57 -13.87 1.40 8.39
CA PHE A 57 -13.96 1.45 6.92
C PHE A 57 -15.12 0.62 6.37
N GLY A 58 -15.65 -0.32 7.15
CA GLY A 58 -16.74 -1.22 6.77
C GLY A 58 -16.90 -2.34 7.80
N LYS A 59 -17.68 -3.37 7.48
CA LYS A 59 -17.83 -4.53 8.35
C LYS A 59 -16.76 -5.57 8.06
N ALA A 60 -16.21 -6.20 9.10
CA ALA A 60 -15.23 -7.28 8.93
C ALA A 60 -15.83 -8.48 8.18
N ALA A 61 -17.11 -8.78 8.41
CA ALA A 61 -17.80 -9.89 7.73
C ALA A 61 -17.78 -9.75 6.20
N ASP A 62 -18.05 -8.55 5.68
CA ASP A 62 -18.12 -8.28 4.24
C ASP A 62 -16.73 -8.39 3.59
N ALA A 63 -15.70 -7.86 4.27
CA ALA A 63 -14.31 -7.97 3.83
C ALA A 63 -13.81 -9.43 3.84
N ALA A 64 -14.16 -10.21 4.87
CA ALA A 64 -13.79 -11.62 4.96
C ALA A 64 -14.48 -12.45 3.85
N GLU A 65 -15.77 -12.21 3.61
CA GLU A 65 -16.53 -12.81 2.51
C GLU A 65 -15.87 -12.53 1.15
N TRP A 66 -15.49 -11.26 0.90
CA TRP A 66 -14.81 -10.84 -0.33
C TRP A 66 -13.47 -11.57 -0.51
N LEU A 67 -12.66 -11.69 0.56
CA LEU A 67 -11.39 -12.45 0.52
C LEU A 67 -11.62 -13.93 0.23
N ARG A 68 -12.62 -14.57 0.85
CA ARG A 68 -12.93 -16.00 0.63
C ARG A 68 -13.33 -16.29 -0.81
N ARG A 69 -13.97 -15.33 -1.49
CA ARG A 69 -14.33 -15.41 -2.91
C ARG A 69 -13.15 -15.15 -3.86
N GLY A 70 -11.95 -14.94 -3.33
CA GLY A 70 -10.73 -14.69 -4.10
C GLY A 70 -10.52 -13.23 -4.50
N GLY A 71 -11.20 -12.30 -3.83
CA GLY A 71 -11.08 -10.87 -4.12
C GLY A 71 -9.63 -10.37 -4.07
N GLY A 72 -9.24 -9.57 -5.07
CA GLY A 72 -7.93 -8.94 -5.15
C GLY A 72 -6.77 -9.85 -5.52
N ILE A 73 -6.97 -11.17 -5.66
CA ILE A 73 -5.88 -12.12 -6.00
C ILE A 73 -5.28 -11.77 -7.36
N GLN A 74 -6.13 -11.45 -8.35
CA GLN A 74 -5.68 -11.13 -9.69
C GLN A 74 -4.85 -9.84 -9.70
N GLU A 75 -5.36 -8.78 -9.08
CA GLU A 75 -4.73 -7.47 -9.00
C GLU A 75 -3.39 -7.54 -8.25
N VAL A 76 -3.31 -8.29 -7.15
CA VAL A 76 -2.05 -8.52 -6.43
C VAL A 76 -1.05 -9.27 -7.30
N ASN A 77 -1.49 -10.33 -7.99
CA ASN A 77 -0.61 -11.08 -8.89
C ASN A 77 -0.09 -10.22 -10.05
N ASP A 78 -0.93 -9.34 -10.60
CA ASP A 78 -0.54 -8.44 -11.68
C ASP A 78 0.48 -7.39 -11.19
N ARG A 79 0.26 -6.79 -10.01
CA ARG A 79 1.23 -5.88 -9.38
C ARG A 79 2.56 -6.58 -9.05
N LEU A 80 2.53 -7.84 -8.62
CA LEU A 80 3.75 -8.64 -8.40
C LEU A 80 4.51 -8.94 -9.70
N ARG A 81 3.79 -9.26 -10.79
CA ARG A 81 4.40 -9.45 -12.12
C ARG A 81 5.01 -8.16 -12.63
N GLU A 82 4.33 -7.03 -12.46
CA GLU A 82 4.84 -5.71 -12.83
C GLU A 82 6.12 -5.38 -12.04
N ALA A 83 6.12 -5.56 -10.72
CA ALA A 83 7.30 -5.33 -9.89
C ALA A 83 8.51 -6.17 -10.37
N ARG A 84 8.31 -7.45 -10.71
CA ARG A 84 9.37 -8.31 -11.26
C ARG A 84 9.88 -7.83 -12.61
N ARG A 85 8.99 -7.38 -13.51
CA ARG A 85 9.38 -6.79 -14.82
C ARG A 85 10.20 -5.51 -14.63
N SER A 86 9.90 -4.76 -13.58
CA SER A 86 10.64 -3.56 -13.17
C SER A 86 11.90 -3.86 -12.35
N ASN A 87 12.36 -5.12 -12.30
CA ASN A 87 13.55 -5.57 -11.58
C ASN A 87 13.52 -5.28 -10.06
N ILE A 88 12.33 -5.28 -9.45
CA ILE A 88 12.13 -5.10 -8.01
C ILE A 88 12.06 -6.48 -7.35
N HIS A 89 13.03 -6.77 -6.46
CA HIS A 89 13.18 -8.10 -5.83
C HIS A 89 13.07 -8.10 -4.30
N SER A 90 12.92 -6.93 -3.67
CA SER A 90 12.86 -6.79 -2.22
C SER A 90 11.92 -5.65 -1.80
N VAL A 91 11.44 -5.70 -0.56
CA VAL A 91 10.62 -4.65 0.06
C VAL A 91 11.25 -4.16 1.39
N PRO A 92 11.06 -2.90 1.81
CA PRO A 92 10.40 -1.85 1.05
C PRO A 92 11.23 -1.41 -0.16
N HIS A 93 10.55 -0.90 -1.19
CA HIS A 93 11.17 -0.36 -2.40
C HIS A 93 10.49 0.96 -2.74
N TYR A 94 11.29 1.95 -3.10
CA TYR A 94 10.83 3.31 -3.35
C TYR A 94 11.20 3.71 -4.77
N ILE A 95 10.27 4.38 -5.44
CA ILE A 95 10.46 4.97 -6.76
C ILE A 95 10.07 6.43 -6.65
N VAL A 96 11.02 7.33 -6.88
CA VAL A 96 10.76 8.77 -6.88
C VAL A 96 10.78 9.26 -8.32
N LYS A 97 9.67 9.87 -8.74
CA LYS A 97 9.52 10.48 -10.07
C LYS A 97 9.62 11.99 -9.92
N GLY A 98 10.66 12.59 -10.51
CA GLY A 98 10.78 14.04 -10.61
C GLY A 98 9.67 14.65 -11.47
N SER A 99 9.34 15.91 -11.21
CA SER A 99 8.21 16.63 -11.83
C SER A 99 8.53 17.32 -13.16
N SER A 100 9.75 17.19 -13.70
CA SER A 100 10.20 17.94 -14.88
C SER A 100 10.50 17.04 -16.10
N GLU A 101 9.97 17.48 -17.24
CA GLU A 101 10.35 17.09 -18.61
C GLU A 101 11.87 16.99 -18.83
N PRO A 102 12.34 16.25 -19.87
CA PRO A 102 13.58 15.49 -19.85
C PRO A 102 14.82 16.39 -19.84
N ARG A 103 15.25 16.78 -18.66
CA ARG A 103 16.59 17.31 -18.40
C ARG A 103 17.18 16.56 -17.22
N VAL A 104 17.73 15.38 -17.50
CA VAL A 104 18.73 14.67 -16.67
C VAL A 104 18.32 14.41 -15.19
N GLY A 105 17.03 14.41 -14.86
CA GLY A 105 16.51 13.98 -13.56
C GLY A 105 15.94 12.58 -13.67
N GLY A 106 16.75 11.56 -13.38
CA GLY A 106 16.38 10.15 -13.53
C GLY A 106 15.23 9.73 -12.61
N VAL A 107 14.52 8.67 -12.99
CA VAL A 107 13.74 7.89 -12.03
C VAL A 107 14.73 7.26 -11.08
N GLU A 108 14.76 7.70 -9.83
CA GLU A 108 15.56 7.05 -8.80
C GLU A 108 14.75 5.95 -8.13
N SER A 109 15.38 4.78 -8.08
CA SER A 109 14.84 3.56 -7.52
C SER A 109 15.83 3.04 -6.47
N PHE A 110 15.33 2.79 -5.26
CA PHE A 110 16.15 2.30 -4.15
C PHE A 110 15.33 1.35 -3.26
N GLY A 111 16.03 0.38 -2.65
CA GLY A 111 15.42 -0.66 -1.82
C GLY A 111 15.91 -0.64 -0.38
N GLY A 112 15.20 -1.36 0.48
CA GLY A 112 15.53 -1.54 1.89
C GLY A 112 14.98 -0.41 2.77
N ALA A 113 14.93 -0.68 4.07
CA ALA A 113 14.58 0.34 5.06
C ALA A 113 15.65 1.44 5.06
N GLN A 114 15.23 2.68 4.86
CA GLN A 114 16.11 3.85 4.86
C GLN A 114 15.81 4.70 6.08
N ASP A 115 16.83 5.32 6.66
CA ASP A 115 16.63 6.39 7.63
C ASP A 115 16.08 7.65 6.92
N SER A 116 15.47 8.53 7.70
CA SER A 116 14.83 9.75 7.19
C SER A 116 15.81 10.72 6.53
N ARG A 117 17.09 10.71 6.91
CA ARG A 117 18.12 11.59 6.31
C ARG A 117 18.51 11.11 4.93
N THR A 118 18.68 9.80 4.76
CA THR A 118 18.92 9.18 3.46
C THR A 118 17.76 9.48 2.50
N PHE A 119 16.53 9.35 2.98
CA PHE A 119 15.34 9.67 2.19
C PHE A 119 15.29 11.16 1.77
N TYR A 120 15.56 12.07 2.71
CA TYR A 120 15.60 13.51 2.44
C TYR A 120 16.73 13.90 1.46
N SER A 121 17.90 13.26 1.57
CA SER A 121 19.03 13.50 0.67
C SER A 121 18.68 13.14 -0.77
N ILE A 122 18.05 11.98 -0.99
CA ILE A 122 17.57 11.53 -2.29
C ILE A 122 16.55 12.51 -2.86
N PHE A 123 15.56 12.89 -2.04
CA PHE A 123 14.51 13.81 -2.49
C PHE A 123 15.07 15.19 -2.86
N LYS A 124 15.99 15.72 -2.04
CA LYS A 124 16.66 17.01 -2.31
C LYS A 124 17.42 16.98 -3.64
N HIS A 125 18.10 15.86 -3.96
CA HIS A 125 18.82 15.72 -5.22
C HIS A 125 17.89 15.78 -6.44
N LEU A 126 16.67 15.26 -6.31
CA LEU A 126 15.69 15.19 -7.40
C LEU A 126 14.87 16.46 -7.62
N THR A 127 14.84 17.36 -6.64
CA THR A 127 14.08 18.63 -6.69
C THR A 127 14.95 19.87 -6.95
N GLN A 128 16.27 19.70 -7.09
CA GLN A 128 17.20 20.76 -7.47
C GLN A 128 17.39 20.80 -8.99
#